data_AF-A0A9X4QU01-F1
#
_entry.id   AF-A0A9X4QU01-F1
#
_cell.length_a   1.000
_cell.length_b   1.000
_cell.length_c   1.000
_cell.angle_alpha   90.00
_cell.angle_beta   90.00
_cell.angle_gamma   90.00
#
_symmetry.space_group_name_H-M   'P 1'
#
loop_
_entity.id
_entity.type
_entity.pdbx_description
1 polymer ?
#
loop_
_entity_poly.entity_id
_entity_poly.type
_entity_poly.pdbx_seq_one_letter_code
_entity_poly.pdbx_strand_id
1 'polypeptide(L)'
;MNKSFDPIRFGGQPFDLAYRRTSAENFSGYYHWHQCCELLYVHEGRGVVIVNQQHYELKRGMLFAFQPFELHYLHVQVSPEQPYVRTIIHGDPLHIERILQAFPVRLRQFARLCKGSQRRRAYDIRQEEGGDRVGLCLLCARRGAGKGRDGRRDRPAARAIDGLRRAGGAGGAR
;
A
#
# COMPACT_ATOMS: atom_id res chain seq x y z
N MET A 1 26.69 10.00 8.27
CA MET A 1 26.20 8.77 7.60
C MET A 1 24.72 8.94 7.31
N ASN A 2 24.35 9.17 6.05
CA ASN A 2 22.94 9.10 5.65
C ASN A 2 22.52 7.64 5.73
N LYS A 3 21.62 7.30 6.64
CA LYS A 3 21.12 5.93 6.77
C LYS A 3 20.12 5.68 5.64
N SER A 4 20.54 4.90 4.65
CA SER A 4 19.64 4.43 3.58
C SER A 4 18.67 3.35 4.07
N PHE A 5 18.94 2.71 5.21
CA PHE A 5 17.98 1.78 5.81
C PHE A 5 17.01 2.53 6.72
N ASP A 6 15.70 2.39 6.45
CA ASP A 6 14.63 2.98 7.25
C ASP A 6 13.73 1.86 7.81
N PRO A 7 13.93 1.41 9.07
CA PRO A 7 13.24 0.24 9.59
C PRO A 7 11.78 0.54 9.97
N ILE A 8 10.85 -0.25 9.44
CA ILE A 8 9.43 -0.17 9.85
C ILE A 8 9.19 -0.97 11.13
N ARG A 9 8.54 -0.35 12.13
CA ARG A 9 8.17 -1.00 13.39
C ARG A 9 6.68 -1.32 13.40
N PHE A 10 6.35 -2.58 13.13
CA PHE A 10 4.96 -3.02 13.01
C PHE A 10 4.21 -3.19 14.34
N GLY A 11 4.89 -3.33 15.48
CA GLY A 11 4.24 -3.49 16.78
C GLY A 11 3.26 -4.68 16.87
N GLY A 12 3.52 -5.75 16.11
CA GLY A 12 2.65 -6.93 16.03
C GLY A 12 1.41 -6.75 15.15
N GLN A 13 1.28 -5.63 14.43
CA GLN A 13 0.23 -5.42 13.43
C GLN A 13 0.67 -5.90 12.04
N PRO A 14 -0.25 -6.39 11.20
CA PRO A 14 0.09 -6.84 9.84
C PRO A 14 0.48 -5.71 8.90
N PHE A 15 0.06 -4.48 9.19
CA PHE A 15 0.31 -3.31 8.35
C PHE A 15 0.68 -2.09 9.20
N ASP A 16 1.58 -1.28 8.68
CA ASP A 16 1.71 0.13 9.05
C ASP A 16 1.10 0.97 7.92
N LEU A 17 0.18 1.87 8.27
CA LEU A 17 -0.65 2.59 7.31
C LEU A 17 -0.64 4.09 7.62
N ALA A 18 -0.15 4.88 6.67
CA ALA A 18 -0.29 6.32 6.67
C ALA A 18 -1.30 6.73 5.58
N TYR A 19 -2.57 6.86 5.94
CA TYR A 19 -3.64 7.21 5.00
C TYR A 19 -3.67 8.72 4.72
N ARG A 20 -3.63 9.11 3.43
CA ARG A 20 -3.66 10.52 2.96
C ARG A 20 -2.75 11.46 3.75
N ARG A 21 -1.53 11.01 4.06
CA ARG A 21 -0.50 11.86 4.67
C ARG A 21 -0.19 13.01 3.72
N THR A 22 -0.25 14.22 4.26
CA THR A 22 0.01 15.46 3.52
C THR A 22 1.36 16.03 3.95
N SER A 23 2.18 16.45 2.99
CA SER A 23 3.41 17.20 3.21
C SER A 23 3.27 18.54 2.49
N ALA A 24 3.45 19.64 3.22
CA ALA A 24 3.40 21.02 2.72
C ALA A 24 4.77 21.73 2.78
N GLU A 25 5.78 21.07 3.36
CA GLU A 25 7.16 21.55 3.43
C GLU A 25 8.04 20.74 2.47
N ASN A 26 9.17 21.34 2.05
CA ASN A 26 10.11 20.74 1.10
C ASN A 26 10.54 19.34 1.54
N PHE A 27 10.20 18.35 0.72
CA PHE A 27 10.67 16.97 0.85
C PHE A 27 11.88 16.79 -0.08
N SER A 28 13.09 17.01 0.44
CA SER A 28 14.32 17.02 -0.36
C SER A 28 14.67 15.67 -1.01
N GLY A 29 14.01 14.59 -0.60
CA GLY A 29 14.16 13.27 -1.19
C GLY A 29 15.47 12.60 -0.82
N TYR A 30 15.42 11.31 -0.49
CA TYR A 30 16.61 10.51 -0.21
C TYR A 30 16.42 9.07 -0.62
N TYR A 31 17.54 8.40 -0.88
CA TYR A 31 17.56 6.98 -1.19
C TYR A 31 17.32 6.18 0.08
N HIS A 32 16.31 5.32 0.07
CA HIS A 32 16.03 4.44 1.20
C HIS A 32 15.47 3.08 0.79
N TRP A 33 15.43 2.17 1.75
CA TRP A 33 14.85 0.86 1.64
C TRP A 33 14.33 0.39 3.00
N HIS A 34 13.34 -0.50 2.95
CA HIS A 34 12.68 -1.08 4.11
C HIS A 34 12.84 -2.61 4.11
N GLN A 35 12.74 -3.26 5.27
CA GLN A 35 12.76 -4.72 5.38
C GLN A 35 11.46 -5.40 4.93
N CYS A 36 10.51 -4.62 4.41
CA CYS A 36 9.15 -5.02 4.10
C CYS A 36 8.70 -4.45 2.76
N CYS A 37 7.58 -4.98 2.26
CA CYS A 37 6.95 -4.47 1.04
C CYS A 37 6.28 -3.12 1.33
N GLU A 38 6.40 -2.17 0.42
CA GLU A 38 5.77 -0.85 0.51
C GLU A 38 4.85 -0.62 -0.70
N LEU A 39 3.63 -0.16 -0.42
CA LEU A 39 2.72 0.38 -1.43
C LEU A 39 2.54 1.87 -1.20
N LEU A 40 2.83 2.67 -2.22
CA LEU A 40 2.70 4.12 -2.19
C LEU A 40 1.70 4.57 -3.27
N TYR A 41 0.57 5.11 -2.85
CA TYR A 41 -0.43 5.68 -3.75
C TYR A 41 -0.45 7.20 -3.66
N VAL A 42 -0.38 7.86 -4.81
CA VAL A 42 -0.31 9.32 -4.92
C VAL A 42 -1.71 9.88 -5.18
N HIS A 43 -2.26 10.58 -4.19
CA HIS A 43 -3.52 11.32 -4.35
C HIS A 43 -3.28 12.67 -5.03
N GLU A 44 -2.17 13.32 -4.71
CA GLU A 44 -1.79 14.64 -5.21
C GLU A 44 -0.27 14.84 -5.08
N GLY A 45 0.34 15.62 -5.97
CA GLY A 45 1.78 15.92 -5.97
C GLY A 45 2.40 15.71 -7.35
N ARG A 46 3.61 16.27 -7.52
CA ARG A 46 4.45 16.12 -8.72
C ARG A 46 5.87 15.80 -8.33
N GLY A 47 6.53 14.93 -9.08
CA GLY A 47 7.92 14.57 -8.79
C GLY A 47 8.41 13.40 -9.61
N VAL A 48 9.44 12.73 -9.09
CA VAL A 48 10.07 11.56 -9.70
C VAL A 48 10.32 10.49 -8.64
N VAL A 49 10.04 9.25 -9.00
CA VAL A 49 10.48 8.05 -8.28
C VAL A 49 11.60 7.39 -9.09
N ILE A 50 12.69 7.03 -8.43
CA ILE A 50 13.78 6.24 -9.04
C ILE A 50 13.86 4.90 -8.32
N VAL A 51 13.76 3.80 -9.06
CA VAL A 51 13.92 2.44 -8.54
C VAL A 51 14.48 1.56 -9.65
N ASN A 52 15.44 0.70 -9.34
CA ASN A 52 16.12 -0.17 -10.32
C ASN A 52 16.67 0.60 -11.54
N GLN A 53 17.27 1.78 -11.31
CA GLN A 53 17.82 2.65 -12.37
C GLN A 53 16.78 3.19 -13.36
N GLN A 54 15.49 3.01 -13.07
CA GLN A 54 14.40 3.54 -13.88
C GLN A 54 13.78 4.75 -13.21
N HIS A 55 13.48 5.77 -14.03
CA HIS A 55 12.82 7.00 -13.60
C HIS A 55 11.34 6.93 -13.94
N TYR A 56 10.50 7.19 -12.95
CA TYR A 56 9.06 7.21 -13.08
C TYR A 56 8.51 8.57 -12.67
N GLU A 57 7.58 9.10 -13.45
CA GLU A 57 6.84 10.30 -13.07
C GLU A 57 5.97 10.01 -11.84
N LEU A 58 6.09 10.85 -10.81
CA LEU A 58 5.19 10.86 -9.67
C LEU A 58 4.08 11.87 -9.94
N LYS A 59 2.85 11.39 -10.06
CA LYS A 59 1.63 12.21 -10.26
C LYS A 59 0.41 11.53 -9.65
N ARG A 60 -0.69 12.28 -9.52
CA ARG A 60 -2.00 11.77 -9.09
C ARG A 60 -2.36 10.48 -9.84
N GLY A 61 -2.78 9.46 -9.10
CA GLY A 61 -3.21 8.17 -9.63
C GLY A 61 -2.10 7.13 -9.76
N MET A 62 -0.83 7.53 -9.59
CA MET A 62 0.28 6.58 -9.57
C MET A 62 0.25 5.73 -8.29
N LEU A 63 0.37 4.42 -8.47
CA LEU A 63 0.68 3.44 -7.44
C LEU A 63 2.10 2.93 -7.67
N PHE A 64 2.93 2.99 -6.64
CA PHE A 64 4.23 2.36 -6.61
C PHE A 64 4.19 1.16 -5.65
N ALA A 65 4.87 0.08 -6.04
CA ALA A 65 5.01 -1.13 -5.22
C ALA A 65 6.49 -1.49 -5.12
N PHE A 66 7.09 -1.25 -3.96
CA PHE A 66 8.49 -1.54 -3.67
C PHE A 66 8.63 -2.87 -2.92
N GLN A 67 9.61 -3.65 -3.33
CA GLN A 67 9.90 -4.94 -2.71
C GLN A 67 10.70 -4.75 -1.42
N PRO A 68 10.65 -5.73 -0.49
CA PRO A 68 11.56 -5.75 0.64
C PRO A 68 13.01 -5.58 0.17
N PHE A 69 13.74 -4.73 0.88
CA PHE A 69 15.15 -4.41 0.64
C PHE A 69 15.43 -3.72 -0.70
N GLU A 70 14.40 -3.22 -1.39
CA GLU A 70 14.56 -2.52 -2.66
C GLU A 70 14.88 -1.05 -2.43
N LEU A 71 16.08 -0.65 -2.86
CA LEU A 71 16.54 0.73 -2.82
C LEU A 71 15.73 1.59 -3.80
N HIS A 72 15.11 2.65 -3.28
CA HIS A 72 14.34 3.58 -4.08
C HIS A 72 14.53 5.02 -3.60
N TYR A 73 14.31 5.98 -4.49
CA TYR A 73 14.43 7.41 -4.24
C TYR A 73 13.16 8.12 -4.68
N LEU A 74 12.72 9.08 -3.86
CA LEU A 74 11.57 9.91 -4.15
C LEU A 74 12.00 11.36 -4.07
N HIS A 75 11.79 12.12 -5.13
CA HIS A 75 11.90 13.56 -5.12
C HIS A 75 10.55 14.15 -5.48
N VAL A 76 10.02 15.00 -4.61
CA VAL A 76 8.68 15.58 -4.78
C VAL A 76 8.77 17.09 -4.68
N GLN A 77 8.19 17.76 -5.65
CA GLN A 77 8.00 19.20 -5.66
C GLN A 77 6.82 19.51 -4.74
N VAL A 78 7.07 20.22 -3.66
CA VAL A 78 6.06 20.55 -2.65
C VAL A 78 6.03 22.06 -2.47
N SER A 79 4.83 22.64 -2.57
CA SER A 79 4.54 24.02 -2.16
C SER A 79 3.18 24.07 -1.46
N PRO A 80 2.82 25.17 -0.78
CA PRO A 80 1.49 25.35 -0.23
C PRO A 80 0.35 25.19 -1.26
N GLU A 81 0.59 25.58 -2.52
CA GLU A 81 -0.34 25.48 -3.64
C GLU A 81 -0.32 24.10 -4.32
N GLN A 82 0.74 23.32 -4.09
CA GLN A 82 0.93 21.97 -4.63
C GLN A 82 1.38 21.01 -3.53
N PRO A 83 0.47 20.62 -2.62
CA PRO A 83 0.80 19.70 -1.54
C PRO A 83 1.04 18.29 -2.07
N TYR A 84 1.90 17.53 -1.37
CA TYR A 84 2.08 16.11 -1.62
C TYR A 84 1.18 15.28 -0.72
N VAL A 85 0.13 14.69 -1.30
CA VAL A 85 -0.84 13.86 -0.57
C VAL A 85 -0.74 12.41 -1.03
N ARG A 86 -0.50 11.49 -0.09
CA ARG A 86 -0.24 10.08 -0.39
C ARG A 86 -0.81 9.12 0.65
N THR A 87 -1.07 7.89 0.23
CA THR A 87 -1.23 6.76 1.16
C THR A 87 0.00 5.88 1.07
N ILE A 88 0.60 5.54 2.21
CA ILE A 88 1.70 4.56 2.31
C ILE A 88 1.21 3.38 3.12
N ILE A 89 1.48 2.17 2.64
CA ILE A 89 1.22 0.92 3.33
C ILE A 89 2.51 0.12 3.37
N HIS A 90 3.04 -0.10 4.56
CA HIS A 90 4.06 -1.12 4.77
C HIS A 90 3.39 -2.39 5.24
N GLY A 91 3.80 -3.53 4.70
CA GLY A 91 3.24 -4.82 5.06
C GLY A 91 4.24 -5.71 5.77
N ASP A 92 3.91 -6.20 6.98
CA ASP A 92 4.72 -7.22 7.63
C ASP A 92 4.59 -8.54 6.84
N PRO A 93 5.66 -9.01 6.19
CA PRO A 93 5.57 -10.18 5.31
C PRO A 93 5.13 -11.43 6.07
N LEU A 94 5.56 -11.61 7.32
CA LEU A 94 5.23 -12.81 8.11
C LEU A 94 3.76 -12.82 8.52
N HIS A 95 3.24 -11.69 8.98
CA HIS A 95 1.84 -11.60 9.40
C HIS A 95 0.89 -11.66 8.20
N ILE A 96 1.20 -10.98 7.10
CA ILE A 96 0.37 -10.99 5.89
C ILE A 96 0.33 -12.39 5.29
N GLU A 97 1.46 -13.07 5.18
CA GLU A 97 1.49 -14.43 4.63
C GLU A 97 0.61 -15.37 5.46
N ARG A 98 0.69 -15.31 6.80
CA ARG A 98 -0.18 -16.09 7.70
C ARG A 98 -1.66 -15.79 7.48
N ILE A 99 -2.06 -14.52 7.37
CA ILE A 99 -3.45 -14.14 7.12
C ILE A 99 -3.93 -14.65 5.75
N LEU A 100 -3.07 -14.57 4.73
CA LEU A 100 -3.42 -14.95 3.36
C LEU A 100 -3.30 -16.45 3.08
N GLN A 101 -2.81 -17.29 4.01
CA GLN A 101 -2.77 -18.74 3.85
C GLN A 101 -4.14 -19.34 3.51
N ALA A 102 -5.21 -18.80 4.11
CA ALA A 102 -6.59 -19.21 3.80
C ALA A 102 -7.10 -18.75 2.42
N PHE A 103 -6.34 -17.90 1.73
CA PHE A 103 -6.72 -17.26 0.46
C PHE A 103 -5.60 -17.43 -0.59
N PRO A 104 -5.37 -18.64 -1.12
CA PRO A 104 -4.17 -18.97 -1.91
C PRO A 104 -3.99 -18.11 -3.17
N VAL A 105 -5.07 -17.66 -3.81
CA VAL A 105 -5.00 -16.73 -4.94
C VAL A 105 -4.44 -15.36 -4.50
N ARG A 106 -4.90 -14.85 -3.36
CA ARG A 106 -4.44 -13.56 -2.80
C ARG A 106 -3.01 -13.66 -2.28
N LEU A 107 -2.65 -14.78 -1.65
CA LEU A 107 -1.27 -15.05 -1.23
C LEU A 107 -0.31 -15.03 -2.43
N ARG A 108 -0.66 -15.68 -3.55
CA ARG A 108 0.15 -15.64 -4.77
C ARG A 108 0.25 -14.22 -5.36
N GLN A 109 -0.82 -13.44 -5.35
CA GLN A 109 -0.79 -12.05 -5.80
C GLN A 109 0.14 -11.20 -4.92
N PHE A 110 0.05 -11.34 -3.60
CA PHE A 110 0.93 -10.65 -2.65
C PHE A 110 2.40 -11.06 -2.85
N ALA A 111 2.67 -12.37 -2.96
CA ALA A 111 4.02 -12.87 -3.23
C ALA A 111 4.58 -12.34 -4.56
N ARG A 112 3.74 -12.18 -5.59
CA ARG A 112 4.19 -11.60 -6.87
C ARG A 112 4.64 -10.14 -6.73
N LEU A 113 3.90 -9.35 -5.96
CA LEU A 113 4.23 -7.96 -5.69
C LEU A 113 5.50 -7.84 -4.85
N CYS A 114 5.64 -8.67 -3.81
CA CYS A 114 6.64 -8.48 -2.76
C CYS A 114 7.84 -9.45 -2.78
N LYS A 115 7.89 -10.46 -3.67
CA LYS A 115 8.99 -11.47 -3.73
C LYS A 115 9.69 -11.55 -5.10
N GLY A 116 9.89 -10.44 -5.79
CA GLY A 116 10.82 -10.42 -6.94
C GLY A 116 10.27 -10.85 -8.30
N SER A 117 9.13 -11.53 -8.38
CA SER A 117 8.63 -12.03 -9.68
C SER A 117 7.97 -10.95 -10.56
N GLN A 118 7.45 -9.88 -9.97
CA GLN A 118 7.05 -8.69 -10.74
C GLN A 118 8.27 -7.83 -11.05
N ARG A 119 8.41 -7.36 -12.29
CA ARG A 119 9.39 -6.33 -12.68
C ARG A 119 8.80 -4.92 -12.62
N ARG A 120 7.48 -4.78 -12.81
CA ARG A 120 6.81 -3.48 -12.82
C ARG A 120 6.71 -2.93 -11.40
N ARG A 121 7.14 -1.68 -11.21
CA ARG A 121 7.10 -0.95 -9.93
C ARG A 121 6.10 0.17 -9.89
N ALA A 122 5.75 0.73 -11.05
CA ALA A 122 4.88 1.87 -11.17
C ALA A 122 3.65 1.54 -12.03
N TYR A 123 2.48 1.98 -11.56
CA TYR A 123 1.19 1.71 -12.18
C TYR A 123 0.39 3.02 -12.22
N ASP A 124 -0.05 3.48 -13.39
CA ASP A 124 -1.01 4.61 -13.46
C ASP A 124 -2.42 4.05 -13.34
N ILE A 125 -2.92 3.94 -12.12
CA ILE A 125 -4.20 3.28 -11.82
C ILE A 125 -5.37 3.92 -12.55
N ARG A 126 -5.27 5.19 -12.95
CA ARG A 126 -6.34 5.86 -13.72
C ARG A 126 -6.39 5.40 -15.18
N GLN A 127 -5.33 4.78 -15.67
CA GLN A 127 -5.22 4.24 -17.03
C GLN A 127 -5.32 2.71 -17.07
N GLU A 128 -5.30 2.04 -15.91
CA GLU A 128 -5.45 0.57 -15.83
C GLU A 128 -6.93 0.15 -15.88
N GLU A 129 -7.22 -0.95 -16.59
CA GLU A 129 -8.55 -1.57 -16.57
C GLU A 129 -8.93 -1.99 -15.14
N GLY A 130 -10.06 -1.49 -14.64
CA GLY A 130 -10.53 -1.76 -13.27
C GLY A 130 -9.90 -0.89 -12.17
N GLY A 131 -9.24 0.22 -12.53
CA GLY A 131 -8.63 1.19 -11.61
C GLY A 131 -9.53 1.66 -10.46
N ASP A 132 -10.85 1.75 -10.70
CA ASP A 132 -11.86 2.08 -9.68
C ASP A 132 -11.84 1.16 -8.45
N ARG A 133 -11.39 -0.10 -8.60
CA ARG A 133 -11.35 -1.10 -7.51
C ARG A 133 -10.19 -0.87 -6.54
N VAL A 134 -9.08 -0.26 -6.98
CA VAL A 134 -7.96 0.12 -6.10
C VAL A 134 -8.38 1.27 -5.18
N GLY A 135 -9.15 2.22 -5.72
CA GLY A 135 -9.79 3.27 -4.94
C GLY A 135 -10.68 2.71 -3.83
N LEU A 136 -11.48 1.68 -4.12
CA LEU A 136 -12.31 1.00 -3.13
C LEU A 136 -11.49 0.32 -2.01
N CYS A 137 -10.36 -0.31 -2.33
CA CYS A 137 -9.48 -0.93 -1.34
C CYS A 137 -8.83 0.12 -0.40
N LEU A 138 -8.39 1.26 -0.96
CA LEU A 138 -7.90 2.39 -0.17
C LEU A 138 -9.02 3.03 0.68
N LEU A 139 -10.26 3.00 0.21
CA LEU A 139 -11.43 3.44 0.98
C LEU A 139 -11.72 2.50 2.17
N CYS A 140 -11.52 1.20 2.01
CA CYS A 140 -11.63 0.24 3.11
C CYS A 140 -10.56 0.47 4.18
N ALA A 141 -9.34 0.84 3.79
CA ALA A 141 -8.27 1.22 4.72
C ALA A 141 -8.64 2.42 5.61
N ARG A 142 -9.45 3.37 5.12
CA ARG A 142 -10.01 4.49 5.90
C ARG A 142 -10.87 4.00 7.08
N ARG A 143 -11.62 2.90 6.94
CA ARG A 143 -12.47 2.35 8.01
C ARG A 143 -11.65 1.63 9.10
N GLY A 144 -10.44 1.16 8.78
CA GLY A 144 -9.52 0.53 9.73
C GLY A 144 -8.62 1.53 10.48
N ALA A 145 -8.25 2.66 9.86
CA ALA A 145 -7.38 3.67 10.46
C ALA A 145 -8.07 4.60 11.50
N GLY A 146 -9.39 4.43 11.72
CA GLY A 146 -10.22 5.30 12.55
C GLY A 146 -10.39 4.89 14.01
N LYS A 147 -9.44 4.18 14.64
CA LYS A 147 -9.45 3.94 16.09
C LYS A 147 -8.06 4.05 16.69
N GLY A 148 -7.81 5.20 17.32
CA GLY A 148 -6.58 5.45 18.06
C GLY A 148 -6.64 6.75 18.87
N ARG A 149 -7.55 6.81 19.86
CA ARG A 149 -7.49 7.54 21.15
C ARG A 149 -8.90 7.70 21.71
N ASP A 150 -9.47 6.61 22.22
CA ASP A 150 -10.19 6.65 23.50
C ASP A 150 -10.30 5.22 24.06
N GLY A 151 -10.03 5.08 25.34
CA GLY A 151 -9.96 3.82 26.05
C GLY A 151 -11.35 3.24 26.30
N ARG A 152 -11.81 2.35 25.44
CA ARG A 152 -12.81 1.34 25.82
C ARG A 152 -12.60 0.04 25.05
N ARG A 153 -12.42 -1.04 25.82
CA ARG A 153 -12.36 -2.42 25.31
C ARG A 153 -13.70 -2.73 24.65
N ASP A 154 -13.69 -3.07 23.37
CA ASP A 154 -14.73 -3.89 22.76
C ASP A 154 -14.12 -4.73 21.63
N ARG A 155 -14.05 -6.05 21.86
CA ARG A 155 -14.06 -7.09 20.81
C ARG A 155 -15.54 -7.46 20.56
N PRO A 156 -15.94 -8.04 19.40
CA PRO A 156 -15.08 -8.70 18.41
C PRO A 156 -15.35 -8.33 16.93
N ALA A 157 -14.28 -8.42 16.14
CA ALA A 157 -14.36 -8.59 14.68
C ALA A 157 -14.67 -10.07 14.38
N ALA A 158 -15.95 -10.42 14.25
CA ALA A 158 -16.39 -11.77 13.87
C ALA A 158 -17.52 -11.80 12.82
N ARG A 159 -17.90 -10.67 12.19
CA ARG A 159 -19.08 -10.61 11.31
C ARG A 159 -18.84 -10.22 9.84
N ALA A 160 -17.60 -10.20 9.36
CA ALA A 160 -17.34 -9.84 7.97
C ALA A 160 -17.21 -11.05 7.00
N ILE A 161 -17.28 -12.29 7.48
CA ILE A 161 -17.00 -13.49 6.65
C ILE A 161 -18.28 -14.18 6.13
N ASP A 162 -19.47 -13.88 6.67
CA ASP A 162 -20.72 -14.56 6.27
C ASP A 162 -21.38 -14.04 4.99
N GLY A 163 -20.97 -12.87 4.47
CA GLY A 163 -21.58 -12.25 3.30
C GLY A 163 -21.20 -12.86 1.94
N LEU A 164 -20.15 -13.69 1.90
CA LEU A 164 -19.60 -14.23 0.65
C LEU A 164 -19.91 -15.71 0.39
N ARG A 165 -20.68 -16.37 1.26
CA ARG A 165 -21.14 -17.77 1.05
C ARG A 165 -22.49 -17.93 0.35
N ARG A 166 -23.24 -16.86 0.09
CA ARG A 166 -24.59 -16.94 -0.51
C ARG A 166 -24.69 -16.64 -2.02
N ALA A 167 -23.58 -16.39 -2.71
CA ALA A 167 -23.60 -16.05 -4.14
C ALA A 167 -23.00 -17.13 -5.07
N GLY A 168 -22.78 -18.37 -4.57
CA GLY A 168 -22.07 -19.43 -5.31
C GLY A 168 -22.84 -20.74 -5.51
N GLY A 169 -24.15 -20.78 -5.29
CA GLY A 169 -24.93 -22.02 -5.34
C GLY A 169 -26.27 -21.87 -6.04
N ALA A 170 -26.27 -21.81 -7.37
CA ALA A 170 -27.40 -22.19 -8.21
C ALA A 170 -26.91 -22.36 -9.65
N GLY A 171 -26.84 -23.59 -10.14
CA GLY A 171 -26.42 -23.88 -11.52
C GLY A 171 -26.10 -25.35 -11.75
N GLY A 172 -27.07 -26.23 -11.52
CA GLY A 172 -26.93 -27.66 -11.82
C GLY A 172 -28.25 -28.40 -11.63
N ALA A 173 -29.01 -28.53 -12.74
CA ALA A 173 -29.90 -29.65 -13.09
C ALA A 173 -30.97 -29.18 -14.08
N ARG A 174 -30.79 -29.53 -15.36
CA ARG A 174 -31.77 -30.20 -16.22
C ARG A 174 -31.11 -30.54 -17.55
#